data_AF-A0A1V5K9T8-F1
#
_entry.id   AF-A0A1V5K9T8-F1
#
_cell.length_a   1.000
_cell.length_b   1.000
_cell.length_c   1.000
_cell.angle_alpha   90.00
_cell.angle_beta   90.00
_cell.angle_gamma   90.00
#
_symmetry.space_group_name_H-M   'P 1'
#
loop_
_entity.id
_entity.type
_entity.pdbx_description
1 polymer ?
#
loop_
_entity_poly.entity_id
_entity_poly.type
_entity_poly.pdbx_seq_one_letter_code
_entity_poly.pdbx_strand_id
1 'polypeptide(L)'
;MGYGAVVTRNEILLLLIGGVFMMELCSVILQVSYFKYTRGKRLFRCAPIHHHFHLAGWSEPQVVVRFWLLSIAFAVLALATLKLR
;
A
#
# COMPACT_ATOMS: atom_id res chain seq x y z
N MET A 1 6.66 -6.05 -12.87
CA MET A 1 5.20 -6.27 -12.64
C MET A 1 4.34 -5.41 -13.56
N GLY A 2 4.55 -4.08 -13.64
CA GLY A 2 3.72 -3.19 -14.50
C GLY A 2 3.60 -3.63 -15.97
N TYR A 3 4.71 -3.98 -16.61
CA TYR A 3 4.70 -4.48 -18.00
C TYR A 3 3.81 -5.73 -18.18
N GLY A 4 3.94 -6.72 -17.29
CA GLY A 4 3.13 -7.95 -17.36
C GLY A 4 1.64 -7.69 -17.19
N ALA A 5 1.25 -6.73 -16.35
CA ALA A 5 -0.15 -6.36 -16.18
C ALA A 5 -0.74 -5.72 -17.45
N VAL A 6 0.02 -4.85 -18.12
CA VAL A 6 -0.41 -4.19 -19.36
C VAL A 6 -0.52 -5.19 -20.51
N VAL A 7 0.48 -6.08 -20.67
CA VAL A 7 0.46 -7.11 -21.73
C VAL A 7 -0.71 -8.08 -21.53
N THR A 8 -1.04 -8.42 -20.29
CA THR A 8 -2.15 -9.32 -19.96
C THR A 8 -3.51 -8.62 -19.82
N ARG A 9 -3.59 -7.29 -20.03
CA ARG A 9 -4.80 -6.47 -19.85
C ARG A 9 -5.44 -6.66 -18.46
N ASN A 10 -4.59 -6.83 -17.45
CA ASN A 10 -4.95 -7.06 -16.05
C ASN A 10 -4.44 -5.90 -15.17
N GLU A 11 -4.58 -4.67 -15.65
CA GLU A 11 -4.10 -3.45 -14.98
C GLU A 11 -4.83 -3.23 -13.65
N ILE A 12 -6.14 -3.52 -13.59
CA ILE A 12 -6.93 -3.44 -12.37
C ILE A 12 -6.48 -4.50 -11.36
N LEU A 13 -6.12 -5.68 -11.84
CA LEU A 13 -5.65 -6.77 -10.99
C LEU A 13 -4.30 -6.44 -10.35
N LEU A 14 -3.44 -5.70 -11.05
CA LEU A 14 -2.16 -5.22 -10.53
C LEU A 14 -2.37 -4.29 -9.32
N LEU A 15 -3.40 -3.44 -9.34
CA LEU A 15 -3.71 -2.57 -8.20
C LEU A 15 -4.12 -3.36 -6.96
N LEU A 16 -4.88 -4.45 -7.15
CA LEU A 16 -5.28 -5.36 -6.08
C LEU A 16 -4.08 -6.13 -5.53
N ILE A 17 -3.31 -6.82 -6.38
CA ILE A 17 -2.13 -7.59 -5.96
C ILE A 17 -1.07 -6.67 -5.32
N GLY A 18 -0.90 -5.47 -5.87
CA GLY A 18 -0.02 -4.44 -5.36
C GLY A 18 -0.62 -3.62 -4.22
N GLY A 19 -1.70 -4.07 -3.56
CA GLY A 19 -2.46 -3.30 -2.58
C GLY A 19 -1.60 -2.66 -1.48
N VAL A 20 -0.60 -3.38 -0.95
CA VAL A 20 0.34 -2.82 0.04
C VAL A 20 1.20 -1.70 -0.54
N PHE A 21 1.69 -1.86 -1.77
CA PHE A 21 2.43 -0.79 -2.48
C PHE A 21 1.53 0.42 -2.77
N MET A 22 0.27 0.18 -3.10
CA MET A 22 -0.72 1.24 -3.33
C MET A 22 -0.99 2.01 -2.03
N MET A 23 -1.14 1.33 -0.89
CA MET A 23 -1.29 1.98 0.42
C MET A 23 -0.06 2.84 0.78
N GLU A 24 1.15 2.35 0.52
CA GLU A 24 2.38 3.11 0.74
C GLU A 24 2.41 4.39 -0.10
N LEU A 25 2.12 4.29 -1.39
CA LEU A 25 2.04 5.44 -2.28
C LEU A 25 0.96 6.44 -1.84
N CYS A 26 -0.26 5.95 -1.55
CA CYS A 26 -1.36 6.77 -1.06
C CYS A 26 -0.99 7.50 0.23
N SER A 27 -0.25 6.85 1.14
CA SER A 27 0.19 7.48 2.38
C SER A 27 1.08 8.70 2.14
N VAL A 28 1.98 8.63 1.16
CA VAL A 28 2.86 9.75 0.78
C VAL A 28 2.07 10.87 0.11
N ILE A 29 1.17 10.53 -0.82
CA ILE A 29 0.33 11.51 -1.50
C ILE A 29 -0.54 12.26 -0.49
N LEU A 30 -1.19 11.55 0.43
CA LEU A 30 -2.03 12.13 1.47
C LEU A 30 -1.20 12.99 2.43
N GLN A 31 -0.03 12.51 2.85
CA GLN A 31 0.86 13.25 3.74
C GLN A 31 1.32 14.58 3.11
N VAL A 32 1.79 14.54 1.86
CA VAL A 32 2.28 15.74 1.15
C VAL A 32 1.12 16.71 0.88
N SER A 33 -0.02 16.19 0.43
CA SER A 33 -1.22 17.01 0.15
C SER A 33 -1.72 17.69 1.42
N TYR A 34 -1.80 16.95 2.53
CA TYR A 34 -2.23 17.48 3.83
C TYR A 34 -1.23 18.50 4.39
N PHE A 35 0.06 18.23 4.28
CA PHE A 35 1.10 19.15 4.74
C PHE A 35 1.04 20.50 4.01
N LYS A 36 0.84 20.47 2.69
CA LYS A 36 0.65 21.67 1.87
C LYS A 36 -0.66 22.40 2.23
N TYR A 37 -1.77 21.68 2.33
CA TYR A 37 -3.08 22.25 2.61
C TYR A 37 -3.16 22.90 4.00
N THR A 38 -2.60 22.24 5.03
CA THR A 38 -2.64 22.70 6.41
C THR A 38 -1.47 23.61 6.81
N ARG A 39 -0.59 23.93 5.86
CA ARG A 39 0.63 24.76 6.06
C ARG A 39 1.49 24.25 7.22
N GLY A 40 1.71 22.94 7.29
CA GLY A 40 2.70 22.35 8.19
C GLY A 40 2.21 21.24 9.12
N LYS A 41 0.90 20.93 9.17
CA LYS A 41 0.42 19.78 9.95
C LYS A 41 0.69 18.47 9.21
N ARG A 42 0.98 17.42 9.96
CA ARG A 42 1.25 16.07 9.43
C ARG A 42 0.06 15.16 9.75
N LEU A 43 -0.36 14.33 8.78
CA LEU A 43 -1.45 13.36 8.97
C LEU A 43 -0.91 12.10 9.66
N PHE A 44 0.18 11.57 9.15
CA PHE A 44 0.97 10.49 9.74
C PHE A 44 2.22 11.03 10.41
N ARG A 45 2.70 10.36 11.48
CA ARG A 45 3.99 10.66 12.12
C ARG A 45 5.15 10.75 11.12
N CYS A 46 5.21 9.81 10.18
CA CYS A 46 6.10 9.80 9.01
C CYS A 46 5.36 9.15 7.85
N ALA A 47 5.66 9.54 6.62
CA ALA A 47 5.30 8.79 5.42
C ALA A 47 6.61 8.38 4.73
N PRO A 48 6.73 7.14 4.26
CA PRO A 48 5.66 6.15 4.01
C PRO A 48 5.12 5.43 5.27
N ILE A 49 4.05 4.64 5.13
CA ILE A 49 3.24 4.15 6.26
C ILE A 49 3.97 3.10 7.11
N HIS A 50 4.90 2.31 6.57
CA HIS A 50 5.73 1.42 7.39
C HIS A 50 6.58 2.19 8.42
N HIS A 51 7.13 3.36 8.06
CA HIS A 51 7.86 4.21 9.01
C HIS A 51 6.94 4.82 10.06
N HIS A 52 5.68 5.09 9.72
CA HIS A 52 4.67 5.48 10.72
C HIS A 52 4.53 4.42 11.82
N PHE A 53 4.49 3.14 11.45
CA PHE A 53 4.39 2.03 12.41
C PHE A 53 5.68 1.82 13.21
N HIS A 54 6.85 2.01 12.60
CA HIS A 54 8.12 1.95 13.34
C HIS A 54 8.18 3.03 14.43
N LEU A 55 7.79 4.27 14.10
CA LEU A 55 7.68 5.37 15.07
C LEU A 55 6.52 5.18 16.07
N ALA A 56 5.57 4.28 15.79
CA ALA A 56 4.53 3.88 16.72
C ALA A 56 4.99 2.82 17.74
N GLY A 57 6.25 2.39 17.67
CA GLY A 57 6.85 1.41 18.58
C GLY A 57 6.82 -0.04 18.08
N TRP A 58 6.49 -0.28 16.80
CA TRP A 58 6.60 -1.63 16.22
C TRP A 58 8.03 -1.89 15.79
N SER A 59 8.53 -3.10 16.02
CA SER A 59 9.84 -3.49 15.48
C SER A 59 9.76 -3.70 13.97
N GLU A 60 10.88 -3.50 13.28
CA GLU A 60 10.95 -3.66 11.83
C GLU A 60 10.45 -5.05 11.35
N PRO A 61 10.83 -6.17 11.99
CA PRO A 61 10.29 -7.48 11.61
C PRO A 61 8.77 -7.60 11.83
N GLN A 62 8.23 -6.96 12.89
CA GLN A 62 6.78 -6.98 13.15
C GLN A 62 6.01 -6.27 12.03
N VAL A 63 6.50 -5.13 11.54
CA VAL A 63 5.88 -4.40 10.42
C VAL A 63 5.93 -5.26 9.16
N VAL A 64 7.10 -5.82 8.83
CA VAL A 64 7.31 -6.65 7.64
C VAL A 64 6.35 -7.84 7.61
N VAL A 65 6.28 -8.61 8.71
CA VAL A 65 5.42 -9.80 8.78
C VAL A 65 3.94 -9.43 8.65
N ARG A 66 3.49 -8.34 9.29
CA ARG A 66 2.09 -7.88 9.17
C ARG A 66 1.76 -7.42 7.75
N PHE A 67 2.71 -6.77 7.08
CA PHE A 67 2.55 -6.34 5.69
C PHE A 67 2.52 -7.54 4.74
N TRP A 68 3.27 -8.60 5.03
CA TRP A 68 3.16 -9.85 4.28
C TRP A 68 1.79 -10.50 4.44
N LEU A 69 1.24 -10.53 5.66
CA LEU A 69 -0.13 -11.03 5.88
C LEU A 69 -1.17 -10.23 5.08
N LEU A 70 -1.04 -8.90 5.04
CA LEU A 70 -1.89 -8.06 4.20
C LEU A 70 -1.68 -8.33 2.71
N SER A 71 -0.45 -8.46 2.24
CA SER A 71 -0.14 -8.81 0.84
C SER A 71 -0.75 -10.14 0.43
N ILE A 72 -0.71 -11.15 1.31
CA ILE A 72 -1.35 -12.45 1.06
C ILE A 72 -2.87 -12.29 0.96
N ALA A 73 -3.49 -11.53 1.86
CA ALA A 73 -4.93 -11.25 1.80
C ALA A 73 -5.33 -10.55 0.48
N PHE A 74 -4.58 -9.54 0.05
CA PHE A 74 -4.80 -8.88 -1.24
C PHE A 74 -4.59 -9.81 -2.43
N ALA A 75 -3.59 -10.70 -2.39
CA ALA A 75 -3.36 -11.68 -3.44
C ALA A 75 -4.54 -12.67 -3.55
N VAL A 76 -5.07 -13.15 -2.43
CA VAL A 76 -6.24 -14.04 -2.40
C VAL A 76 -7.48 -13.33 -2.97
N LEU A 77 -7.71 -12.07 -2.58
CA LEU A 77 -8.79 -11.25 -3.13
C LEU A 77 -8.64 -11.05 -4.64
N ALA A 78 -7.43 -10.76 -5.13
CA ALA A 78 -7.16 -10.60 -6.55
C ALA A 78 -7.48 -11.88 -7.34
N LEU A 79 -7.08 -13.04 -6.82
CA LEU A 79 -7.37 -14.34 -7.42
C LEU A 79 -8.88 -14.66 -7.40
N ALA A 80 -9.59 -14.29 -6.34
CA ALA A 80 -11.04 -14.44 -6.28
C ALA A 80 -11.75 -13.58 -7.34
N THR A 81 -11.30 -12.34 -7.55
CA THR A 81 -11.83 -11.45 -8.60
C THR A 81 -11.62 -12.02 -10.01
N LEU A 82 -10.50 -12.73 -10.26
CA LEU A 82 -10.28 -13.40 -11.55
C LEU A 82 -11.31 -14.50 -11.84
N LYS A 83 -11.80 -15.21 -10.82
CA LYS A 83 -12.83 -16.26 -10.99
C LYS A 83 -14.24 -15.70 -11.24
N LEU A 84 -14.47 -14.43 -10.93
CA LEU A 84 -15.75 -13.75 -11.11
C LEU A 84 -15.88 -13.10 -12.50
N ARG A 85 -14.87 -13.26 -13.36
CA ARG A 85 -14.83 -12.79 -14.75
C ARG A 85 -15.02 -13.97 -15.70
#